data_AF-A0A7T8QWH7-F1
#
_entry.id   AF-A0A7T8QWH7-F1
#
_cell.length_a   1.000
_cell.length_b   1.000
_cell.length_c   1.000
_cell.angle_alpha   90.00
_cell.angle_beta   90.00
_cell.angle_gamma   90.00
#
_symmetry.space_group_name_H-M   'P 1'
#
loop_
_entity.id
_entity.type
_entity.pdbx_description
1 polymer ?
#
loop_
_entity_poly.entity_id
_entity_poly.type
_entity_poly.pdbx_seq_one_letter_code
_entity_poly.pdbx_strand_id
1 'polypeptide(L)'
;MNNAYTSNDHTNYLFDIASEYLEPALDRFAQFFIAPLFTESATEREHEKNIASDVWRISQLEKSLSDPKHDFSKFGTGNLATLEEIPKSKGILVRDELLGFHEKWYSSDIMSLAVLGSQSLDDLETMVRGKFSG
;
A
#
# COMPACT_ATOMS: atom_id res chain seq x y z
N MET A 1 -9.78 13.15 0.95
CA MET A 1 -9.38 12.27 -0.17
C MET A 1 -8.32 11.33 0.37
N ASN A 2 -8.53 10.01 0.21
CA ASN A 2 -7.58 8.98 0.65
C ASN A 2 -6.62 8.71 -0.52
N ASN A 3 -5.31 8.82 -0.31
CA ASN A 3 -4.32 8.55 -1.36
C ASN A 3 -4.05 7.05 -1.55
N ALA A 4 -4.38 6.23 -0.55
CA ALA A 4 -4.30 4.77 -0.62
C ALA A 4 -5.14 4.12 0.48
N TYR A 5 -5.44 2.84 0.33
CA TYR A 5 -5.94 1.99 1.42
C TYR A 5 -5.54 0.52 1.21
N THR A 6 -5.48 -0.23 2.30
CA THR A 6 -5.21 -1.67 2.29
C THR A 6 -6.42 -2.42 2.85
N SER A 7 -6.93 -3.37 2.07
CA SER A 7 -7.96 -4.34 2.46
C SER A 7 -7.30 -5.68 2.85
N ASN A 8 -8.10 -6.71 3.10
CA ASN A 8 -7.59 -8.06 3.39
C ASN A 8 -6.86 -8.70 2.19
N ASP A 9 -7.20 -8.31 0.97
CA ASP A 9 -6.82 -8.99 -0.27
C ASP A 9 -6.27 -8.07 -1.37
N HIS A 10 -6.27 -6.75 -1.17
CA HIS A 10 -5.72 -5.79 -2.12
C HIS A 10 -5.23 -4.52 -1.44
N THR A 11 -4.26 -3.87 -2.09
CA THR A 11 -3.83 -2.51 -1.77
C THR A 11 -4.15 -1.62 -2.96
N ASN A 12 -4.84 -0.51 -2.71
CA ASN A 12 -5.25 0.42 -3.75
C ASN A 12 -4.57 1.76 -3.52
N TYR A 13 -3.96 2.31 -4.56
CA TYR A 13 -3.35 3.63 -4.58
C TYR A 13 -4.08 4.50 -5.60
N LEU A 14 -4.42 5.73 -5.23
CA LEU A 14 -5.16 6.64 -6.09
C LEU A 14 -4.69 8.08 -5.90
N PHE A 15 -4.70 8.85 -6.98
CA PHE A 15 -4.46 10.29 -6.95
C PHE A 15 -5.27 10.97 -8.04
N ASP A 16 -5.51 12.27 -7.85
CA ASP A 16 -5.96 13.16 -8.91
C ASP A 16 -4.98 14.32 -9.06
N ILE A 17 -4.92 14.90 -10.26
CA ILE A 17 -4.08 16.05 -10.56
C ILE A 17 -4.65 16.79 -11.76
N ALA A 18 -4.32 18.08 -11.89
CA ALA A 18 -4.65 18.83 -13.10
C ALA A 18 -4.04 18.16 -14.34
N SER A 19 -4.82 18.09 -15.43
CA SER A 19 -4.54 17.22 -16.59
C SER A 19 -3.18 17.49 -17.25
N GLU A 20 -2.69 18.73 -17.17
CA GLU A 20 -1.38 19.15 -17.70
C GLU A 20 -0.17 18.54 -16.96
N TYR A 21 -0.36 18.05 -15.74
CA TYR A 21 0.68 17.41 -14.93
C TYR A 21 0.52 15.88 -14.84
N LEU A 22 -0.38 15.28 -15.61
CA LEU A 22 -0.69 13.85 -15.52
C LEU A 22 0.54 12.97 -15.80
N GLU A 23 1.24 13.20 -16.91
CA GLU A 23 2.41 12.41 -17.28
C GLU A 23 3.54 12.44 -16.24
N PRO A 24 4.01 13.60 -15.76
CA PRO A 24 5.04 13.65 -14.72
C PRO A 24 4.53 13.12 -13.36
N ALA A 25 3.22 13.14 -13.09
CA ALA A 25 2.65 12.51 -11.90
C ALA A 25 2.66 10.98 -12.02
N LEU A 26 2.27 10.44 -13.17
CA LEU A 26 2.36 9.00 -13.46
C LEU A 26 3.79 8.47 -13.34
N ASP A 27 4.78 9.27 -13.73
CA ASP A 27 6.20 8.92 -13.59
C ASP A 27 6.60 8.69 -12.13
N ARG A 28 6.22 9.62 -11.25
CA ARG A 28 6.48 9.51 -9.81
C ARG A 28 5.66 8.39 -9.17
N PHE A 29 4.42 8.22 -9.61
CA PHE A 29 3.52 7.19 -9.12
C PHE A 29 4.02 5.78 -9.45
N ALA A 30 4.53 5.57 -10.67
CA ALA A 30 5.12 4.30 -11.08
C ALA A 30 6.27 3.83 -10.15
N GLN A 31 7.05 4.78 -9.61
CA GLN A 31 8.17 4.44 -8.72
C GLN A 31 7.75 3.77 -7.41
N PHE A 32 6.49 3.90 -6.98
CA PHE A 32 5.98 3.17 -5.80
C PHE A 32 5.98 1.66 -6.02
N PHE A 33 5.80 1.22 -7.27
CA PHE A 33 5.71 -0.18 -7.66
C PHE A 33 7.05 -0.72 -8.17
N ILE A 34 7.96 0.15 -8.59
CA ILE A 34 9.26 -0.25 -9.19
C ILE A 34 10.38 -0.27 -8.14
N ALA A 35 10.59 0.81 -7.40
CA ALA A 35 11.76 0.98 -6.53
C ALA A 35 11.46 1.84 -5.30
N PRO A 36 10.61 1.37 -4.37
CA PRO A 36 10.34 2.08 -3.14
C PRO A 36 11.59 2.14 -2.25
N LEU A 37 11.88 3.33 -1.71
CA LEU A 37 13.09 3.52 -0.88
C LEU A 37 12.95 2.95 0.54
N PHE A 38 11.72 2.94 1.09
CA PHE A 38 11.40 2.57 2.47
C PHE A 38 12.41 3.11 3.49
N THR A 39 12.61 4.43 3.48
CA THR A 39 13.53 5.09 4.42
C THR A 39 13.04 4.95 5.87
N GLU A 40 13.96 4.70 6.79
CA GLU A 40 13.68 4.45 8.21
C GLU A 40 12.86 5.56 8.89
N SER A 41 13.02 6.82 8.49
CA SER A 41 12.26 7.95 9.04
C SER A 41 10.79 8.05 8.61
N ALA A 42 10.34 7.18 7.69
CA ALA A 42 8.99 7.19 7.13
C ALA A 42 8.05 6.16 7.79
N THR A 43 8.57 5.21 8.59
CA THR A 43 7.80 4.07 9.13
C THR A 43 7.08 4.32 10.47
N GLU A 44 7.28 5.47 11.14
CA GLU A 44 6.88 5.67 12.55
C GLU A 44 5.45 6.25 12.78
N ARG A 45 4.64 6.62 11.77
CA ARG A 45 3.54 7.62 11.96
C ARG A 45 2.07 7.21 11.75
N GLU A 46 1.71 5.96 11.46
CA GLU A 46 0.37 5.66 10.86
C GLU A 46 -0.75 5.13 11.79
N HIS A 47 -0.52 4.80 13.07
CA HIS A 47 -1.46 3.94 13.81
C HIS A 47 -2.66 4.61 14.54
N GLU A 48 -2.51 5.81 15.10
CA GLU A 48 -3.37 6.26 16.21
C GLU A 48 -4.85 6.57 15.87
N LYS A 49 -5.19 6.72 14.58
CA LYS A 49 -6.49 7.31 14.18
C LYS A 49 -7.71 6.38 14.31
N ASN A 50 -7.53 5.06 14.38
CA ASN A 50 -8.65 4.10 14.22
C ASN A 50 -9.24 3.56 15.55
N ILE A 51 -8.63 3.85 16.70
CA ILE A 51 -8.95 3.20 17.99
C ILE A 51 -10.39 3.50 18.47
N ALA A 52 -10.91 4.70 18.20
CA ALA A 52 -12.21 5.16 18.71
C ALA A 52 -13.41 4.78 17.83
N SER A 53 -13.22 4.05 16.74
CA SER A 53 -14.30 3.73 15.79
C SER A 53 -14.96 2.39 16.11
N ASP A 54 -16.27 2.41 16.37
CA ASP A 54 -17.04 1.18 16.65
C ASP A 54 -17.04 0.18 15.49
N VAL A 55 -17.00 0.67 14.24
CA VAL A 55 -16.89 -0.20 13.05
C VAL A 55 -15.59 -1.01 13.10
N TRP A 56 -14.46 -0.36 13.40
CA TRP A 56 -13.16 -1.02 13.51
C TRP A 56 -13.10 -1.96 14.73
N ARG A 57 -13.73 -1.58 15.84
CA ARG A 57 -13.80 -2.42 17.05
C ARG A 57 -14.59 -3.70 16.80
N ILE A 58 -15.76 -3.61 16.16
CA ILE A 58 -16.58 -4.77 15.81
C ILE A 58 -15.83 -5.67 14.83
N SER A 59 -15.22 -5.10 13.77
CA SER A 59 -14.45 -5.87 12.81
C SER A 59 -13.29 -6.64 13.46
N GLN A 60 -12.53 -5.99 14.35
CA GLN A 60 -11.44 -6.66 15.06
C GLN A 60 -11.95 -7.72 16.05
N LEU A 61 -13.11 -7.51 16.67
CA LEU A 61 -13.76 -8.50 17.53
C LEU A 61 -14.15 -9.75 16.74
N GLU A 62 -14.80 -9.60 15.59
CA GLU A 62 -15.15 -10.72 14.71
C GLU A 62 -13.91 -11.51 14.27
N LYS A 63 -12.84 -10.82 13.88
CA LYS A 63 -11.56 -11.45 13.55
C LYS A 63 -10.99 -12.24 14.73
N SER A 64 -11.06 -11.70 15.94
CA SER A 64 -10.56 -12.38 17.16
C SER A 64 -11.37 -13.61 17.57
N LEU A 65 -12.64 -13.69 17.15
CA LEU A 65 -13.53 -14.83 17.40
C LEU A 65 -13.47 -15.91 16.31
N SER A 66 -12.76 -15.64 15.21
CA SER A 66 -12.56 -16.61 14.12
C SER A 66 -11.47 -17.63 14.46
N ASP A 67 -11.28 -18.64 13.60
CA ASP A 67 -10.21 -19.64 13.79
C ASP A 67 -8.85 -18.94 13.88
N PRO A 68 -8.11 -19.06 15.00
CA PRO A 68 -6.82 -18.40 15.18
C PRO A 68 -5.73 -18.90 14.22
N LYS A 69 -5.95 -20.02 13.53
CA LYS A 69 -5.06 -20.52 12.48
C LYS A 69 -5.35 -19.93 11.10
N HIS A 70 -6.49 -19.26 10.92
CA HIS A 70 -6.90 -18.69 9.66
C HIS A 70 -6.43 -17.23 9.53
N ASP A 71 -6.00 -16.83 8.33
CA ASP A 71 -5.45 -15.50 8.06
C ASP A 71 -6.41 -14.34 8.39
N PHE A 72 -7.71 -14.60 8.31
CA PHE A 72 -8.74 -13.63 8.69
C PHE A 72 -8.58 -13.10 10.12
N SER A 73 -8.04 -13.90 11.04
CA SER A 73 -7.82 -13.52 12.46
C SER A 73 -6.73 -12.48 12.68
N LYS A 74 -5.90 -12.20 11.66
CA LYS A 74 -4.78 -11.25 11.75
C LYS A 74 -5.25 -9.83 12.01
N PHE A 75 -4.46 -9.11 12.81
CA PHE A 75 -4.61 -7.67 13.01
C PHE A 75 -3.94 -6.90 11.86
N GLY A 76 -4.75 -6.47 10.88
CA GLY A 76 -4.26 -5.91 9.61
C GLY A 76 -3.79 -4.45 9.68
N THR A 77 -4.23 -3.67 10.67
CA THR A 77 -3.80 -2.26 10.79
C THR A 77 -2.33 -2.14 11.18
N GLY A 78 -1.83 -3.08 12.00
CA GLY A 78 -0.55 -2.94 12.68
C GLY A 78 -0.57 -1.78 13.69
N ASN A 79 0.46 -1.69 14.54
CA ASN A 79 0.70 -0.61 15.48
C ASN A 79 2.18 -0.50 15.85
N LEU A 80 2.54 0.44 16.73
CA LEU A 80 3.91 0.61 17.20
C LEU A 80 4.52 -0.70 17.74
N ALA A 81 3.74 -1.46 18.51
CA ALA A 81 4.19 -2.74 19.03
C ALA A 81 4.50 -3.75 17.91
N THR A 82 3.59 -3.93 16.94
CA THR A 82 3.74 -4.94 15.89
C THR A 82 4.70 -4.54 14.77
N LEU A 83 4.86 -3.24 14.53
CA LEU A 83 5.64 -2.70 13.42
C LEU A 83 7.01 -2.15 13.84
N GLU A 84 7.27 -1.96 15.14
CA GLU A 84 8.57 -1.47 15.63
C GLU A 84 9.08 -2.24 16.86
N GLU A 85 8.36 -2.20 17.99
CA GLU A 85 8.89 -2.69 19.27
C GLU A 85 9.18 -4.20 19.25
N ILE A 86 8.21 -5.00 18.79
CA ILE A 86 8.34 -6.46 18.71
C ILE A 86 9.40 -6.84 17.66
N PRO A 87 9.36 -6.35 16.41
CA PRO A 87 10.43 -6.59 15.43
C PRO A 87 11.82 -6.26 15.98
N LYS A 88 11.99 -5.06 16.57
CA LYS A 88 13.27 -4.60 17.15
C LYS A 88 13.75 -5.51 18.27
N SER A 89 12.85 -5.96 19.16
CA SER A 89 13.19 -6.92 20.23
C SER A 89 13.67 -8.28 19.71
N LYS A 90 13.29 -8.64 18.47
CA LYS A 90 13.68 -9.88 17.79
C LYS A 90 14.86 -9.70 16.83
N GLY A 91 15.43 -8.49 16.75
CA GLY A 91 16.50 -8.18 15.79
C GLY A 91 16.03 -8.17 14.33
N ILE A 92 14.74 -8.00 14.07
CA ILE A 92 14.16 -7.93 12.73
C ILE A 92 14.29 -6.49 12.21
N LEU A 93 14.91 -6.33 11.05
CA LEU A 93 14.99 -5.05 10.34
C LEU A 93 13.72 -4.89 9.49
N VAL A 94 12.77 -4.09 9.98
CA VAL A 94 11.46 -3.87 9.35
C VAL A 94 11.58 -3.41 7.90
N ARG A 95 12.61 -2.62 7.58
CA ARG A 95 12.91 -2.20 6.21
C ARG A 95 13.17 -3.38 5.27
N ASP A 96 13.91 -4.38 5.72
CA ASP A 96 14.23 -5.55 4.90
C ASP A 96 12.99 -6.42 4.69
N GLU A 97 12.12 -6.51 5.70
CA GLU A 97 10.81 -7.18 5.58
C GLU A 97 9.88 -6.44 4.59
N LEU A 98 9.89 -5.10 4.59
CA LEU A 98 9.13 -4.30 3.61
C LEU A 98 9.64 -4.52 2.19
N LEU A 99 10.96 -4.54 1.99
CA LEU A 99 11.57 -4.82 0.69
C LEU A 99 11.25 -6.24 0.22
N GLY A 100 11.40 -7.24 1.09
CA GLY A 100 11.07 -8.63 0.76
C GLY A 100 9.57 -8.83 0.49
N PHE A 101 8.69 -8.12 1.20
CA PHE A 101 7.26 -8.13 0.92
C PHE A 101 6.93 -7.50 -0.44
N HIS A 102 7.54 -6.34 -0.74
CA HIS A 102 7.37 -5.66 -2.02
C HIS A 102 7.85 -6.52 -3.18
N GLU A 103 9.07 -7.04 -3.12
CA GLU A 103 9.62 -7.93 -4.15
C GLU A 103 8.74 -9.16 -4.40
N LYS A 104 8.14 -9.71 -3.34
CA LYS A 104 7.31 -10.91 -3.44
C LYS A 104 5.91 -10.66 -3.99
N TRP A 105 5.26 -9.57 -3.60
CA TRP A 105 3.82 -9.35 -3.84
C TRP A 105 3.50 -8.16 -4.73
N TYR A 106 4.44 -7.27 -5.03
CA TYR A 106 4.25 -6.20 -5.99
C TYR A 106 4.68 -6.70 -7.39
N SER A 107 4.00 -7.74 -7.86
CA SER A 107 4.23 -8.36 -9.18
C SER A 107 3.18 -7.89 -10.20
N SER A 108 3.60 -7.70 -11.45
CA SER A 108 2.78 -7.11 -12.51
C SER A 108 1.57 -7.97 -12.91
N ASP A 109 1.64 -9.30 -12.73
CA ASP A 109 0.56 -10.24 -13.05
C ASP A 109 -0.68 -10.11 -12.12
N ILE A 110 -0.50 -9.50 -10.94
CA ILE A 110 -1.56 -9.25 -9.96
C ILE A 110 -1.90 -7.76 -9.80
N MET A 111 -1.42 -6.91 -10.71
CA MET A 111 -1.70 -5.47 -10.71
C MET A 111 -2.72 -5.09 -11.78
N SER A 112 -3.45 -4.00 -11.50
CA SER A 112 -4.35 -3.37 -12.46
C SER A 112 -4.24 -1.85 -12.32
N LEU A 113 -4.19 -1.16 -13.46
CA LEU A 113 -4.05 0.29 -13.54
C LEU A 113 -5.22 0.88 -14.35
N ALA A 114 -5.81 1.95 -13.85
CA ALA A 114 -6.75 2.78 -14.57
C ALA A 114 -6.23 4.22 -14.61
N VAL A 115 -6.19 4.82 -15.80
CA VAL A 115 -5.78 6.21 -16.00
C VAL A 115 -6.91 6.96 -16.69
N LEU A 116 -7.25 8.13 -16.13
CA LEU A 116 -8.24 9.04 -16.68
C LEU A 116 -7.56 10.38 -16.99
N GLY A 117 -7.72 10.87 -18.21
CA GLY A 117 -7.14 12.14 -18.65
C GLY A 117 -7.92 12.76 -19.80
N SER A 118 -7.60 14.01 -20.13
CA SER A 118 -8.19 14.72 -21.28
C SER A 118 -7.49 14.38 -22.61
N GLN A 119 -6.37 13.66 -22.54
CA GLN A 119 -5.58 13.20 -23.67
C GLN A 119 -6.30 12.11 -24.48
N SER A 120 -5.83 11.85 -25.71
CA SER A 120 -6.35 10.75 -26.53
C SER A 120 -6.01 9.39 -25.93
N LEU A 121 -6.72 8.33 -26.33
CA LEU A 121 -6.41 6.97 -25.88
C LEU A 121 -4.99 6.54 -26.27
N ASP A 122 -4.54 6.92 -27.47
CA ASP A 122 -3.20 6.60 -27.97
C ASP A 122 -2.11 7.30 -27.12
N ASP A 123 -2.35 8.55 -26.73
CA ASP A 123 -1.43 9.30 -25.85
C ASP A 123 -1.37 8.67 -24.45
N LEU A 124 -2.54 8.34 -23.87
CA LEU A 124 -2.62 7.70 -22.56
C LEU A 124 -1.94 6.32 -22.56
N GLU A 125 -2.15 5.52 -23.60
CA GLU A 125 -1.48 4.22 -23.75
C GLU A 125 0.03 4.39 -23.84
N THR A 126 0.51 5.37 -24.63
CA THR A 126 1.93 5.67 -24.77
C THR A 126 2.56 6.06 -23.42
N MET A 127 1.90 6.94 -22.66
CA MET A 127 2.36 7.35 -21.33
C MET A 127 2.46 6.17 -20.36
N VAL A 128 1.44 5.30 -20.34
CA VAL A 128 1.38 4.14 -19.45
C VAL A 128 2.42 3.10 -19.82
N ARG A 129 2.52 2.72 -21.10
CA ARG A 129 3.49 1.72 -21.55
C ARG A 129 4.91 2.15 -21.27
N GLY A 130 5.23 3.43 -21.42
CA GLY A 130 6.57 3.96 -21.11
C GLY A 130 6.98 3.84 -19.64
N LYS A 131 6.03 3.64 -18.72
CA LYS A 131 6.27 3.71 -17.27
C LYS A 131 6.00 2.42 -16.50
N PHE A 132 5.10 1.56 -17.01
CA PHE A 132 4.62 0.37 -16.29
C PHE A 132 4.90 -0.96 -17.02
N SER A 133 5.76 -0.96 -18.05
CA SER A 133 6.10 -2.18 -18.83
C SER A 133 7.41 -2.87 -18.41
N GLY A 134 8.09 -2.33 -17.40
CA GLY A 134 9.36 -2.87 -16.86
C GLY A 134 9.19 -4.11 -15.99
#